data_AF-A0AAV2ZN72-F1
#
_entry.id   AF-A0AAV2ZN72-F1
#
_cell.length_a   1.000
_cell.length_b   1.000
_cell.length_c   1.000
_cell.angle_alpha   90.00
_cell.angle_beta   90.00
_cell.angle_gamma   90.00
#
_symmetry.space_group_name_H-M   'P 1'
#
loop_
_entity.id
_entity.type
_entity.pdbx_description
1 polymer ?
#
loop_
_entity_poly.entity_id
_entity_poly.type
_entity_poly.pdbx_seq_one_letter_code
_entity_poly.pdbx_strand_id
1 'polypeptide(L)'
;MEGARVRWLLVLLALQLVLCNVAHAEPKRRDEDTCRSIGGLKFDSSQRPRQRSKGLEVCSKYRKNTCCNETHAYPLRLKIMEPVVAGFNRECQRFTEEMACSACHPFMATSKLRHVCPRLCSEWYSACKNEFYAYAGDGSLAPCYGNALICSELSSIASSGAEFCNKMGFQVGTEDDSEGDECFDGSVPTQLGEAEPTEPWQDMLKRLFDEQSEDPSGLFLVAVVVPFLALYLGNRLLRQWRHSNNPQLSIEEVRRMQQEAYLARGEAIPDDVDSDFSSDEDLPTEAPAAPPTDASPAE
;
A
#
# COMPACT_ATOMS: atom_id res chain seq x y z
N MET A 1 19.48 16.82 62.11
CA MET A 1 20.26 16.53 60.88
C MET A 1 19.40 16.12 59.69
N GLU A 2 18.06 16.06 59.80
CA GLU A 2 17.19 15.58 58.72
C GLU A 2 16.82 16.66 57.69
N GLY A 3 16.76 17.94 58.08
CA GLY A 3 16.42 19.04 57.16
C GLY A 3 17.45 19.30 56.05
N ALA A 4 18.72 18.93 56.25
CA ALA A 4 19.76 19.11 55.26
C ALA A 4 19.65 18.09 54.10
N ARG A 5 19.20 16.87 54.39
CA ARG A 5 19.06 15.81 53.38
C ARG A 5 17.86 16.05 52.46
N VAL A 6 16.77 16.58 53.00
CA VAL A 6 15.57 16.94 52.23
C VAL A 6 15.85 18.10 51.27
N ARG A 7 16.63 19.09 51.71
CA ARG A 7 17.06 20.21 50.84
C ARG A 7 17.98 19.74 49.70
N TRP A 8 18.90 18.82 49.97
CA TRP A 8 19.75 18.25 48.91
C TRP A 8 18.98 17.40 47.90
N LEU A 9 17.99 16.62 48.36
CA LEU A 9 17.10 15.86 47.46
C LEU A 9 16.26 16.77 46.57
N LEU A 10 15.69 17.86 47.11
CA LEU A 10 14.93 18.82 46.32
C LEU A 10 15.78 19.56 45.29
N VAL A 11 17.04 19.90 45.64
CA VAL A 11 17.97 20.53 44.70
C VAL A 11 18.38 19.56 43.60
N LEU A 12 18.64 18.29 43.91
CA LEU A 12 18.97 17.28 42.90
C LEU A 12 17.78 16.97 41.97
N LEU A 13 16.56 16.95 42.51
CA LEU A 13 15.35 16.71 41.72
C LEU A 13 15.00 17.92 40.84
N ALA A 14 15.24 19.14 41.33
CA ALA A 14 15.18 20.36 40.52
C ALA A 14 16.26 20.38 39.43
N LEU A 15 17.49 19.95 39.74
CA LEU A 15 18.58 19.86 38.76
C LEU A 15 18.29 18.81 37.67
N GLN A 16 17.71 17.66 38.03
CA GLN A 16 17.24 16.65 37.08
C GLN A 16 16.11 17.19 36.18
N LEU A 17 15.16 17.94 36.73
CA LEU A 17 14.08 18.57 35.95
C LEU A 17 14.61 19.66 35.01
N VAL A 18 15.64 20.42 35.41
CA VAL A 18 16.28 21.41 34.54
C VAL A 18 17.09 20.74 33.43
N LEU A 19 17.76 19.62 33.71
CA LEU A 19 18.52 18.86 32.70
C LEU A 19 17.61 18.10 31.71
N CYS A 20 16.41 17.68 32.12
CA CYS A 20 15.45 17.04 31.21
C CYS A 20 14.72 18.03 30.28
N ASN A 21 14.70 19.33 30.63
CA ASN A 21 14.12 20.39 29.79
C ASN A 21 15.07 20.91 28.70
N VAL A 22 16.28 20.36 28.59
CA VAL A 22 17.05 20.40 27.33
C VAL A 22 16.43 19.38 26.37
N ALA A 23 15.13 19.58 26.12
CA ALA A 23 14.40 18.92 25.07
C ALA A 23 15.11 19.24 23.76
N HIS A 24 15.41 18.18 23.02
CA HIS A 24 15.91 18.20 21.67
C HIS A 24 15.29 19.34 20.88
N ALA A 25 16.05 20.42 20.69
CA ALA A 25 15.79 21.33 19.60
C ALA A 25 16.02 20.51 18.33
N GLU A 26 14.96 19.94 17.78
CA GLU A 26 14.99 19.44 16.42
C GLU A 26 15.55 20.57 15.56
N PRO A 27 16.69 20.35 14.88
CA PRO A 27 17.25 21.38 14.03
C PRO A 27 16.13 21.78 13.07
N LYS A 28 15.87 23.09 12.96
CA LYS A 28 14.94 23.67 12.00
C LYS A 28 15.46 23.31 10.60
N ARG A 29 15.12 22.11 10.12
CA ARG A 29 15.65 21.51 8.89
C ARG A 29 15.11 22.31 7.73
N ARG A 30 16.02 22.82 6.88
CA ARG A 30 15.68 23.65 5.73
C ARG A 30 14.83 22.86 4.73
N ASP A 31 13.90 23.55 4.07
CA ASP A 31 13.07 23.02 2.98
C ASP A 31 13.88 22.55 1.75
N GLU A 32 15.19 22.78 1.74
CA GLU A 32 16.18 22.41 0.71
C GLU A 32 16.45 20.89 0.62
N ASP A 33 15.90 20.09 1.53
CA ASP A 33 16.05 18.62 1.56
C ASP A 33 14.81 17.86 1.06
N THR A 34 13.80 18.57 0.56
CA THR A 34 12.55 17.97 0.07
C THR A 34 12.59 17.73 -1.44
N CYS A 35 12.04 16.61 -1.86
CA CYS A 35 11.91 16.20 -3.26
C CYS A 35 10.91 17.11 -3.98
N ARG A 36 11.32 17.66 -5.12
CA ARG A 36 10.50 18.56 -5.93
C ARG A 36 10.09 17.89 -7.22
N SER A 37 8.92 18.29 -7.72
CA SER A 37 8.39 17.84 -9.01
C SER A 37 9.25 18.33 -10.16
N ILE A 38 9.87 17.40 -10.89
CA ILE A 38 10.80 17.64 -12.02
C ILE A 38 10.47 16.67 -13.15
N GLY A 39 10.55 17.14 -14.40
CA GLY A 39 10.47 16.28 -15.59
C GLY A 39 9.14 15.53 -15.73
N GLY A 40 8.03 16.09 -15.21
CA GLY A 40 6.71 15.47 -15.22
C GLY A 40 6.44 14.48 -14.07
N LEU A 41 7.45 14.15 -13.25
CA LEU A 41 7.26 13.38 -12.03
C LEU A 41 6.78 14.32 -10.91
N LYS A 42 5.69 13.94 -10.24
CA LYS A 42 5.12 14.69 -9.13
C LYS A 42 5.52 14.07 -7.81
N PHE A 43 6.24 14.82 -6.99
CA PHE A 43 6.61 14.39 -5.63
C PHE A 43 5.77 15.14 -4.61
N ASP A 44 5.51 14.50 -3.48
CA ASP A 44 4.94 15.17 -2.31
C ASP A 44 5.97 16.18 -1.77
N SER A 45 5.51 17.40 -1.53
CA SER A 45 6.31 18.49 -0.95
C SER A 45 6.99 18.15 0.38
N SER A 46 6.47 17.18 1.13
CA SER A 46 7.04 16.71 2.39
C SER A 46 8.05 15.56 2.21
N GLN A 47 8.10 14.97 1.03
CA GLN A 47 8.89 13.78 0.77
C GLN A 47 10.38 14.12 0.73
N ARG A 48 11.18 13.31 1.41
CA ARG A 48 12.65 13.39 1.35
C ARG A 48 13.24 12.19 0.60
N PRO A 49 14.50 12.27 0.18
CA PRO A 49 15.20 11.12 -0.36
C PRO A 49 15.24 9.96 0.64
N ARG A 50 14.83 8.78 0.18
CA ARG A 50 14.69 7.57 1.02
C ARG A 50 15.46 6.40 0.46
N GLN A 51 15.80 5.49 1.37
CA GLN A 51 16.25 4.13 1.07
C GLN A 51 15.04 3.28 0.71
N ARG A 52 14.90 2.90 -0.55
CA ARG A 52 13.79 2.06 -1.03
C ARG A 52 14.12 0.60 -0.87
N SER A 53 13.25 -0.12 -0.17
CA SER A 53 13.41 -1.58 -0.03
C SER A 53 12.78 -2.35 -1.19
N LYS A 54 11.70 -1.80 -1.79
CA LYS A 54 10.91 -2.40 -2.87
C LYS A 54 10.44 -1.33 -3.87
N GLY A 55 9.85 -1.74 -4.98
CA GLY A 55 9.13 -0.86 -5.91
C GLY A 55 9.98 -0.02 -6.88
N LEU A 56 11.31 -0.09 -6.83
CA LEU A 56 12.19 0.63 -7.75
C LEU A 56 12.95 -0.37 -8.65
N GLU A 57 12.26 -0.86 -9.68
CA GLU A 57 12.84 -1.72 -10.72
C GLU A 57 13.66 -0.89 -11.71
N VAL A 58 13.10 0.25 -12.12
CA VAL A 58 13.69 1.23 -13.03
C VAL A 58 14.52 2.23 -12.22
N CYS A 59 15.69 2.64 -12.73
CA CYS A 59 16.63 3.49 -11.99
C CYS A 59 17.09 2.90 -10.64
N SER A 60 17.18 1.57 -10.56
CA SER A 60 17.48 0.81 -9.33
C SER A 60 18.83 1.17 -8.69
N LYS A 61 19.76 1.76 -9.43
CA LYS A 61 21.03 2.25 -8.91
C LYS A 61 20.87 3.32 -7.81
N TYR A 62 19.78 4.10 -7.83
CA TYR A 62 19.48 5.09 -6.80
C TYR A 62 18.70 4.54 -5.61
N ARG A 63 18.45 3.22 -5.55
CA ARG A 63 17.60 2.60 -4.51
C ARG A 63 18.02 2.96 -3.08
N LYS A 64 19.32 3.17 -2.82
CA LYS A 64 19.85 3.52 -1.49
C LYS A 64 19.64 5.00 -1.11
N ASN A 65 19.34 5.86 -2.07
CA ASN A 65 19.07 7.27 -1.82
C ASN A 65 18.34 7.87 -3.02
N THR A 66 17.01 7.92 -2.95
CA THR A 66 16.21 8.43 -4.07
C THR A 66 14.94 9.13 -3.62
N CYS A 67 14.50 10.11 -4.42
CA CYS A 67 13.17 10.68 -4.33
C CYS A 67 12.09 9.82 -5.01
N CYS A 68 12.47 8.89 -5.89
CA CYS A 68 11.51 8.05 -6.59
C CYS A 68 10.88 6.98 -5.68
N ASN A 69 9.66 6.58 -6.04
CA ASN A 69 8.88 5.53 -5.38
C ASN A 69 8.28 4.61 -6.47
N GLU A 70 7.47 3.64 -6.05
CA GLU A 70 6.81 2.69 -6.96
C GLU A 70 5.88 3.38 -7.97
N THR A 71 5.16 4.44 -7.56
CA THR A 71 4.26 5.19 -8.45
C THR A 71 5.01 5.87 -9.61
N HIS A 72 6.31 6.14 -9.45
CA HIS A 72 7.14 6.74 -10.49
C HIS A 72 7.76 5.72 -11.45
N ALA A 73 7.71 4.41 -11.13
CA ALA A 73 8.32 3.39 -11.96
C ALA A 73 7.71 3.33 -13.38
N TYR A 74 6.38 3.45 -13.47
CA TYR A 74 5.68 3.43 -14.75
C TYR A 74 6.02 4.63 -15.66
N PRO A 75 5.87 5.90 -15.23
CA PRO A 75 6.21 7.04 -16.09
C PRO A 75 7.70 7.08 -16.46
N LEU A 76 8.60 6.68 -15.56
CA LEU A 76 10.03 6.54 -15.89
C LEU A 76 10.27 5.46 -16.94
N ARG A 77 9.62 4.31 -16.82
CA ARG A 77 9.72 3.23 -17.80
C ARG A 77 9.29 3.69 -19.18
N LEU A 78 8.19 4.44 -19.28
CA LEU A 78 7.74 5.01 -20.54
C LEU A 78 8.84 5.88 -21.16
N LYS A 79 9.40 6.81 -20.38
CA LYS A 79 10.48 7.71 -20.83
C LYS A 79 11.73 6.98 -21.29
N ILE A 80 12.14 5.93 -20.58
CA ILE A 80 13.33 5.12 -20.95
C ILE A 80 13.07 4.30 -22.21
N MET A 81 11.83 3.88 -22.44
CA MET A 81 11.46 3.10 -23.63
C MET A 81 11.27 3.95 -24.89
N GLU A 82 11.11 5.28 -24.76
CA GLU A 82 11.01 6.19 -25.91
C GLU A 82 12.12 5.99 -26.95
N PRO A 83 13.42 6.08 -26.62
CA PRO A 83 14.49 5.84 -27.59
C PRO A 83 14.55 4.39 -28.09
N VAL A 84 14.09 3.42 -27.29
CA VAL A 84 14.07 1.99 -27.68
C VAL A 84 13.04 1.76 -28.79
N VAL A 85 11.84 2.31 -28.63
CA VAL A 85 10.76 2.20 -29.63
C VAL A 85 11.09 3.01 -30.89
N ALA A 86 11.80 4.13 -30.74
CA ALA A 86 12.31 4.90 -31.86
C ALA A 86 13.45 4.19 -32.64
N GLY A 87 13.99 3.09 -32.11
CA GLY A 87 15.05 2.32 -32.77
C GLY A 87 16.43 2.98 -32.68
N PHE A 88 16.65 3.86 -31.70
CA PHE A 88 17.94 4.52 -31.50
C PHE A 88 19.05 3.50 -31.21
N ASN A 89 20.30 3.88 -31.45
CA ASN A 89 21.42 3.04 -31.07
C ASN A 89 21.53 2.83 -29.55
N ARG A 90 22.19 1.73 -29.14
CA ARG A 90 22.29 1.33 -27.72
C ARG A 90 23.03 2.34 -26.84
N GLU A 91 23.98 3.08 -27.40
CA GLU A 91 24.75 4.07 -26.65
C GLU A 91 23.88 5.28 -26.30
N CYS A 92 23.15 5.80 -27.28
CA CYS A 92 22.16 6.86 -27.09
C CYS A 92 21.05 6.44 -26.12
N GLN A 93 20.56 5.19 -26.22
CA GLN A 93 19.59 4.64 -25.27
C GLN A 93 20.13 4.66 -23.83
N ARG A 94 21.39 4.25 -23.62
CA ARG A 94 22.02 4.23 -22.28
C ARG A 94 22.12 5.63 -21.67
N PHE A 95 22.57 6.62 -22.44
CA PHE A 95 22.62 8.01 -21.95
C PHE A 95 21.22 8.58 -21.72
N THR A 96 20.25 8.23 -22.56
CA THR A 96 18.86 8.68 -22.37
C THR A 96 18.26 8.07 -21.10
N GLU A 97 18.56 6.80 -20.79
CA GLU A 97 18.16 6.16 -19.52
C GLU A 97 18.78 6.87 -18.32
N GLU A 98 20.08 7.18 -18.40
CA GLU A 98 20.80 7.92 -17.37
C GLU A 98 20.13 9.29 -17.07
N MET A 99 19.84 10.03 -18.14
CA MET A 99 19.19 11.33 -18.06
C MET A 99 17.73 11.25 -17.59
N ALA A 100 16.98 10.21 -17.98
CA ALA A 100 15.64 9.98 -17.47
C ALA A 100 15.64 9.68 -15.95
N CYS A 101 16.64 8.93 -15.50
CA CYS A 101 16.82 8.60 -14.08
C CYS A 101 17.34 9.77 -13.22
N SER A 102 17.80 10.87 -13.83
CA SER A 102 18.27 12.06 -13.10
C SER A 102 17.21 12.63 -12.14
N ALA A 103 15.92 12.54 -12.49
CA ALA A 103 14.83 12.98 -11.61
C ALA A 103 14.71 12.15 -10.33
N CYS A 104 15.28 10.95 -10.29
CA CYS A 104 15.37 10.12 -9.10
C CYS A 104 16.61 10.39 -8.25
N HIS A 105 17.60 11.10 -8.81
CA HIS A 105 18.82 11.46 -8.10
C HIS A 105 18.48 12.40 -6.93
N PRO A 106 18.94 12.12 -5.71
CA PRO A 106 18.48 12.83 -4.52
C PRO A 106 18.81 14.32 -4.58
N PHE A 107 19.98 14.69 -5.09
CA PHE A 107 20.38 16.10 -5.16
C PHE A 107 19.73 16.86 -6.34
N MET A 108 19.40 16.17 -7.43
CA MET A 108 18.68 16.79 -8.56
C MET A 108 17.23 17.05 -8.15
N ALA A 109 16.58 16.04 -7.56
CA ALA A 109 15.22 16.13 -7.08
C ALA A 109 15.04 17.16 -5.95
N THR A 110 16.05 17.34 -5.07
CA THR A 110 16.00 18.37 -4.03
C THR A 110 16.52 19.74 -4.49
N SER A 111 16.84 19.91 -5.78
CA SER A 111 17.42 21.15 -6.36
C SER A 111 18.74 21.62 -5.77
N LYS A 112 19.48 20.70 -5.12
CA LYS A 112 20.87 20.92 -4.68
C LYS A 112 21.83 20.91 -5.88
N LEU A 113 21.58 20.00 -6.82
CA LEU A 113 22.11 20.05 -8.17
C LEU A 113 21.01 20.58 -9.09
N ARG A 114 21.32 21.62 -9.86
CA ARG A 114 20.41 22.16 -10.88
C ARG A 114 20.92 21.95 -12.29
N HIS A 115 22.22 21.77 -12.42
CA HIS A 115 22.92 21.73 -13.69
C HIS A 115 23.36 20.31 -14.00
N VAL A 116 23.36 19.98 -15.29
CA VAL A 116 23.97 18.78 -15.84
C VAL A 116 25.37 19.14 -16.30
N CYS A 117 26.35 18.27 -16.02
CA CYS A 117 27.74 18.55 -16.39
C CYS A 117 27.88 18.68 -17.93
N PRO A 118 28.63 19.67 -18.44
CA PRO A 118 28.84 19.85 -19.88
C PRO A 118 29.40 18.62 -20.59
N ARG A 119 30.26 17.85 -19.91
CA ARG A 119 30.82 16.60 -20.43
C ARG A 119 29.73 15.56 -20.69
N LEU A 120 28.85 15.31 -19.72
CA LEU A 120 27.75 14.36 -19.86
C LEU A 120 26.81 14.75 -21.01
N CYS A 121 26.51 16.04 -21.14
CA CYS A 121 25.72 16.56 -22.26
C CYS A 121 26.39 16.35 -23.63
N SER A 122 27.72 16.54 -23.68
CA SER A 122 28.51 16.35 -24.90
C SER A 122 28.60 14.88 -25.30
N GLU A 123 28.79 13.98 -24.33
CA GLU A 123 28.78 12.53 -24.55
C GLU A 123 27.40 12.06 -25.04
N TRP A 124 26.32 12.50 -24.38
CA TRP A 124 24.95 12.18 -24.78
C TRP A 124 24.64 12.65 -26.20
N TYR A 125 24.98 13.90 -26.53
CA TYR A 125 24.84 14.41 -27.90
C TYR A 125 25.65 13.61 -28.90
N SER A 126 26.92 13.33 -28.61
CA SER A 126 27.79 12.60 -29.53
C SER A 126 27.26 11.20 -29.87
N ALA A 127 26.63 10.54 -28.89
CA ALA A 127 25.99 9.24 -29.05
C ALA A 127 24.67 9.32 -29.83
N CYS A 128 23.91 10.41 -29.69
CA CYS A 128 22.59 10.58 -30.29
C CYS A 128 22.58 11.44 -31.57
N LYS A 129 23.72 12.00 -32.00
CA LYS A 129 23.78 13.01 -33.07
C LYS A 129 23.20 12.58 -34.41
N ASN A 130 23.25 11.28 -34.72
CA ASN A 130 22.75 10.70 -35.96
C ASN A 130 21.30 10.19 -35.84
N GLU A 131 20.69 10.33 -34.66
CA GLU A 131 19.32 9.88 -34.38
C GLU A 131 18.31 10.97 -34.75
N PHE A 132 17.07 10.55 -35.02
CA PHE A 132 16.02 11.45 -35.48
C PHE A 132 15.14 11.95 -34.33
N TYR A 133 14.99 13.26 -34.24
CA TYR A 133 14.18 13.94 -33.24
C TYR A 133 13.13 14.83 -33.89
N ALA A 134 12.09 15.12 -33.12
CA ALA A 134 11.06 16.11 -33.44
C ALA A 134 10.84 17.03 -32.23
N TYR A 135 10.31 18.23 -32.48
CA TYR A 135 9.84 19.10 -31.40
C TYR A 135 8.50 18.58 -30.86
N ALA A 136 8.44 18.33 -29.57
CA ALA A 136 7.21 18.05 -28.84
C ALA A 136 6.37 19.33 -28.66
N GLY A 137 5.13 19.18 -28.21
CA GLY A 137 4.19 20.30 -28.06
C GLY A 137 4.61 21.37 -27.03
N ASP A 138 5.52 21.03 -26.13
CA ASP A 138 6.12 21.93 -25.13
C ASP A 138 7.42 22.60 -25.62
N GLY A 139 7.83 22.34 -26.87
CA GLY A 139 9.07 22.83 -27.45
C GLY A 139 10.32 22.03 -27.05
N SER A 140 10.16 20.97 -26.24
CA SER A 140 11.25 20.03 -25.95
C SER A 140 11.50 19.10 -27.13
N LEU A 141 12.67 18.47 -27.16
CA LEU A 141 12.96 17.43 -28.15
C LEU A 141 12.41 16.07 -27.68
N ALA A 142 11.77 15.35 -28.61
CA ALA A 142 11.30 13.98 -28.40
C ALA A 142 11.84 13.06 -29.51
N PRO A 143 12.12 11.78 -29.21
CA PRO A 143 12.47 10.79 -30.22
C PRO A 143 11.40 10.69 -31.30
N CYS A 144 11.84 10.60 -32.56
CA CYS A 144 10.94 10.38 -33.68
C CYS A 144 10.52 8.91 -33.76
N TYR A 145 9.21 8.64 -33.74
CA TYR A 145 8.67 7.31 -34.02
C TYR A 145 8.26 7.23 -35.49
N GLY A 146 8.37 6.04 -36.08
CA GLY A 146 8.47 5.83 -37.53
C GLY A 146 7.52 6.60 -38.47
N ASN A 147 6.32 7.01 -38.04
CA ASN A 147 5.35 7.74 -38.87
C ASN A 147 5.26 9.25 -38.59
N ALA A 148 6.14 9.83 -37.77
CA ALA A 148 6.14 11.27 -37.54
C ALA A 148 6.53 12.01 -38.83
N LEU A 149 5.67 12.93 -39.27
CA LEU A 149 5.77 13.63 -40.56
C LEU A 149 6.91 14.66 -40.62
N ILE A 150 7.43 15.08 -39.48
CA ILE A 150 8.47 16.12 -39.37
C ILE A 150 9.51 15.65 -38.36
N CYS A 151 10.58 15.04 -38.86
CA CYS A 151 11.74 14.63 -38.08
C CYS A 151 13.02 15.03 -38.77
N SER A 152 14.01 15.43 -37.98
CA SER A 152 15.33 15.78 -38.47
C SER A 152 16.39 15.10 -37.61
N GLU A 153 17.56 14.89 -38.21
CA GLU A 153 18.71 14.38 -37.49
C GLU A 153 19.13 15.36 -36.39
N LEU A 154 19.51 14.86 -35.21
CA LEU A 154 19.86 15.71 -34.08
C LEU A 154 20.97 16.72 -34.41
N SER A 155 21.97 16.31 -35.20
CA SER A 155 23.07 17.15 -35.68
C SER A 155 22.62 18.37 -36.49
N SER A 156 21.43 18.32 -37.08
CA SER A 156 20.81 19.44 -37.80
C SER A 156 19.98 20.37 -36.91
N ILE A 157 19.60 19.90 -35.72
CA ILE A 157 18.74 20.62 -34.76
C ILE A 157 19.59 21.33 -33.69
N ALA A 158 20.65 20.69 -33.22
CA ALA A 158 21.56 21.19 -32.21
C ALA A 158 23.00 21.10 -32.69
N SER A 159 23.76 22.18 -32.48
CA SER A 159 25.16 22.29 -32.90
C SER A 159 26.15 21.75 -31.86
N SER A 160 25.71 21.62 -30.60
CA SER A 160 26.55 21.23 -29.46
C SER A 160 25.76 20.43 -28.43
N GLY A 161 26.47 19.70 -27.56
CA GLY A 161 25.86 18.96 -26.46
C GLY A 161 25.15 19.85 -25.44
N ALA A 162 25.69 21.04 -25.17
CA ALA A 162 25.04 21.99 -24.29
C ALA A 162 23.71 22.48 -24.87
N GLU A 163 23.67 22.79 -26.18
CA GLU A 163 22.43 23.16 -26.85
C GLU A 163 21.41 22.01 -26.83
N PHE A 164 21.85 20.78 -27.08
CA PHE A 164 21.00 19.60 -27.02
C PHE A 164 20.38 19.41 -25.63
N CYS A 165 21.17 19.43 -24.56
CA CYS A 165 20.67 19.32 -23.19
C CYS A 165 19.64 20.41 -22.85
N ASN A 166 19.90 21.66 -23.25
CA ASN A 166 18.96 22.77 -23.06
C ASN A 166 17.64 22.52 -23.80
N LYS A 167 17.69 22.04 -25.05
CA LYS A 167 16.48 21.67 -25.82
C LYS A 167 15.74 20.45 -25.26
N MET A 168 16.44 19.56 -24.56
CA MET A 168 15.84 18.45 -23.80
C MET A 168 15.25 18.91 -22.44
N GLY A 169 15.40 20.20 -22.07
CA GLY A 169 14.85 20.79 -20.86
C GLY A 169 15.79 20.78 -19.64
N PHE A 170 17.07 20.46 -19.83
CA PHE A 170 18.08 20.47 -18.77
C PHE A 170 18.89 21.77 -18.78
N GLN A 171 19.23 22.29 -17.60
CA GLN A 171 20.16 23.40 -17.49
C GLN A 171 21.59 22.84 -17.47
N VAL A 172 22.48 23.43 -18.26
CA VAL A 172 23.87 22.97 -18.38
C VAL A 172 24.76 23.81 -17.47
N GLY A 173 25.69 23.15 -16.80
CA GLY A 173 26.65 23.80 -15.90
C GLY A 173 27.75 24.54 -16.67
N THR A 174 28.70 25.10 -15.93
CA THR A 174 29.93 25.64 -16.52
C THR A 174 31.01 24.56 -16.61
N GLU A 175 32.03 24.77 -17.45
CA GLU A 175 33.16 23.83 -17.54
C GLU A 175 34.01 23.80 -16.27
N ASP A 176 33.90 24.83 -15.42
CA ASP A 176 34.58 24.93 -14.13
C ASP A 176 33.85 24.18 -13.01
N ASP A 177 32.60 23.74 -13.24
CA ASP A 177 31.79 23.05 -12.23
C ASP A 177 32.39 21.67 -11.94
N SER A 178 32.54 21.35 -10.65
CA SER A 178 33.08 20.06 -10.22
C SER A 178 32.08 18.92 -10.49
N GLU A 179 32.49 17.92 -11.29
CA GLU A 179 31.65 16.75 -11.63
C GLU A 179 31.21 15.99 -10.36
N GLY A 180 29.90 15.76 -10.21
CA GLY A 180 29.31 15.02 -9.09
C GLY A 180 29.07 15.86 -7.83
N ASP A 181 29.74 17.00 -7.69
CA ASP A 181 29.56 17.91 -6.54
C ASP A 181 28.68 19.12 -6.87
N GLU A 182 28.90 19.76 -8.03
CA GLU A 182 28.20 20.98 -8.45
C GLU A 182 27.29 20.74 -9.66
N CYS A 183 27.58 19.71 -10.45
CA CYS A 183 26.78 19.30 -11.60
C CYS A 183 26.51 17.79 -11.60
N PHE A 184 25.41 17.39 -12.24
CA PHE A 184 25.03 15.99 -12.38
C PHE A 184 25.82 15.32 -13.51
N ASP A 185 26.55 14.27 -13.17
CA ASP A 185 27.43 13.47 -14.04
C ASP A 185 26.92 12.04 -14.28
N GLY A 186 25.78 11.67 -13.68
CA GLY A 186 25.22 10.31 -13.72
C GLY A 186 25.72 9.36 -12.64
N SER A 187 26.61 9.84 -11.75
CA SER A 187 27.08 9.05 -10.61
C SER A 187 25.96 8.78 -9.59
N VAL A 188 26.22 7.81 -8.70
CA VAL A 188 25.32 7.47 -7.59
C VAL A 188 25.91 8.03 -6.31
N PRO A 189 25.14 8.79 -5.52
CA PRO A 189 25.65 9.37 -4.30
C PRO A 189 25.93 8.28 -3.26
N THR A 190 27.03 8.44 -2.53
CA THR A 190 27.45 7.53 -1.45
C THR A 190 26.63 7.71 -0.18
N GLN A 191 25.96 8.85 -0.03
CA GLN A 191 25.09 9.15 1.11
C GLN A 191 23.83 8.29 1.07
N LEU A 192 23.43 7.75 2.21
CA LEU A 192 22.20 6.97 2.35
C LEU A 192 21.01 7.91 2.60
N GLY A 193 19.87 7.62 1.97
CA GLY A 193 18.61 8.33 2.24
C GLY A 193 18.02 7.98 3.60
N GLU A 194 16.93 8.65 3.99
CA GLU A 194 16.18 8.28 5.20
C GLU A 194 15.61 6.85 5.05
N ALA A 195 15.58 6.08 6.13
CA ALA A 195 14.97 4.75 6.09
C ALA A 195 13.48 4.88 5.72
N GLU A 196 13.02 4.08 4.76
CA GLU A 196 11.61 4.00 4.44
C GLU A 196 10.85 3.51 5.69
N PRO A 197 9.82 4.25 6.15
CA PRO A 197 9.02 3.81 7.27
C PRO A 197 8.38 2.49 6.88
N THR A 198 8.67 1.44 7.65
CA THR A 198 7.98 0.17 7.50
C THR A 198 6.51 0.43 7.84
N GLU A 199 5.62 0.33 6.86
CA GLU A 199 4.18 0.40 7.14
C GLU A 199 3.87 -0.66 8.21
N PRO A 200 3.21 -0.29 9.32
CA PRO A 200 2.66 -1.26 10.24
C PRO A 200 1.79 -2.23 9.45
N TRP A 201 1.92 -3.53 9.70
CA TRP A 201 1.11 -4.56 9.05
C TRP A 201 -0.41 -4.26 9.11
N GLN A 202 -0.84 -3.48 10.11
CA GLN A 202 -2.19 -2.98 10.32
C GLN A 202 -2.68 -2.09 9.16
N ASP A 203 -1.84 -1.18 8.66
CA ASP A 203 -2.20 -0.26 7.57
C ASP A 203 -2.24 -0.98 6.22
N MET A 204 -1.35 -1.96 6.03
CA MET A 204 -1.38 -2.85 4.87
C MET A 204 -2.67 -3.68 4.83
N LEU A 205 -3.07 -4.26 5.96
CA LEU A 205 -4.36 -4.97 6.07
C LEU A 205 -5.53 -4.03 5.82
N LYS A 206 -5.51 -2.82 6.38
CA LYS A 206 -6.58 -1.86 6.17
C LYS A 206 -6.75 -1.51 4.70
N ARG A 207 -5.65 -1.29 3.97
CA ARG A 207 -5.69 -1.09 2.50
C ARG A 207 -6.26 -2.29 1.77
N LEU A 208 -5.81 -3.51 2.10
CA LEU A 208 -6.34 -4.73 1.49
C LEU A 208 -7.84 -4.90 1.78
N PHE A 209 -8.29 -4.59 3.00
CA PHE A 209 -9.71 -4.62 3.36
C PHE A 209 -10.52 -3.55 2.62
N ASP A 210 -10.00 -2.31 2.50
CA ASP A 210 -10.67 -1.21 1.82
C ASP A 210 -10.79 -1.51 0.31
N GLU A 211 -9.72 -1.93 -0.35
CA GLU A 211 -9.70 -2.28 -1.78
C GLU A 211 -10.63 -3.47 -2.10
N GLN A 212 -10.71 -4.44 -1.19
CA GLN A 212 -11.58 -5.61 -1.33
C GLN A 212 -13.04 -5.33 -0.91
N SER A 213 -13.30 -4.20 -0.25
CA SER A 213 -14.65 -3.73 0.08
C SER A 213 -15.32 -2.98 -1.08
N GLU A 214 -14.52 -2.30 -1.92
CA GLU A 214 -15.02 -1.63 -3.14
C GLU A 214 -15.36 -2.65 -4.23
N ASP A 215 -14.59 -3.73 -4.38
CA ASP A 215 -14.88 -4.84 -5.29
C ASP A 215 -14.75 -6.20 -4.57
N PRO A 216 -15.83 -6.73 -3.95
CA PRO A 216 -15.77 -8.01 -3.25
C PRO A 216 -15.62 -9.15 -4.25
N SER A 217 -14.37 -9.53 -4.52
CA SER A 217 -14.05 -10.77 -5.21
C SER A 217 -14.78 -11.94 -4.53
N GLY A 218 -15.42 -12.84 -5.30
CA GLY A 218 -16.18 -13.96 -4.74
C GLY A 218 -15.36 -14.86 -3.80
N LEU A 219 -14.04 -14.88 -3.96
CA LEU A 219 -13.09 -15.55 -3.06
C LEU A 219 -13.07 -14.96 -1.65
N PHE A 220 -13.18 -13.64 -1.49
CA PHE A 220 -13.22 -12.99 -0.18
C PHE A 220 -14.50 -13.32 0.58
N LEU A 221 -15.64 -13.29 -0.13
CA LEU A 221 -16.93 -13.71 0.44
C LEU A 221 -16.87 -15.17 0.89
N VAL A 222 -16.27 -16.05 0.10
CA VAL A 222 -16.07 -17.45 0.51
C VAL A 222 -15.15 -17.54 1.73
N ALA A 223 -14.01 -16.84 1.72
CA ALA A 223 -13.02 -16.90 2.79
C ALA A 223 -13.52 -16.35 4.14
N VAL A 224 -14.46 -15.39 4.13
CA VAL A 224 -15.02 -14.83 5.35
C VAL A 224 -16.35 -15.52 5.71
N VAL A 225 -17.31 -15.59 4.79
CA VAL A 225 -18.67 -16.06 5.09
C VAL A 225 -18.72 -17.56 5.36
N VAL A 226 -17.92 -18.38 4.66
CA VAL A 226 -17.93 -19.85 4.86
C VAL A 226 -17.44 -20.27 6.24
N PRO A 227 -16.32 -19.77 6.80
CA PRO A 227 -15.93 -20.14 8.16
C PRO A 227 -16.91 -19.63 9.21
N PHE A 228 -17.52 -18.46 9.03
CA PHE A 228 -18.59 -18.00 9.93
C PHE A 228 -19.83 -18.90 9.86
N LEU A 229 -20.25 -19.31 8.67
CA LEU A 229 -21.35 -20.27 8.49
C LEU A 229 -21.00 -21.66 9.06
N ALA A 230 -19.79 -22.14 8.83
CA ALA A 230 -19.33 -23.43 9.36
C ALA A 230 -19.26 -23.43 10.89
N LEU A 231 -18.78 -22.33 11.50
CA LEU A 231 -18.81 -22.15 12.95
C LEU A 231 -20.25 -22.08 13.47
N TYR A 232 -21.13 -21.32 12.82
CA TYR A 232 -22.53 -21.21 13.22
C TYR A 232 -23.26 -22.56 13.14
N LEU A 233 -23.13 -23.26 12.01
CA LEU A 233 -23.73 -24.58 11.80
C LEU A 233 -23.12 -25.64 12.73
N GLY A 234 -21.80 -25.61 12.93
CA GLY A 234 -21.10 -26.48 13.87
C GLY A 234 -21.60 -26.27 15.31
N ASN A 235 -21.76 -25.02 15.74
CA ASN A 235 -22.27 -24.69 17.07
C ASN A 235 -23.75 -25.08 17.23
N ARG A 236 -24.55 -24.94 16.16
CA ARG A 236 -25.95 -25.39 16.13
C ARG A 236 -26.06 -26.91 16.23
N LEU A 237 -25.24 -27.65 15.49
CA LEU A 237 -25.17 -29.12 15.56
C LEU A 237 -24.68 -29.60 16.92
N LEU A 238 -23.68 -28.94 17.51
CA LEU A 238 -23.22 -29.23 18.86
C LEU A 238 -24.32 -29.03 19.90
N ARG A 239 -25.12 -27.97 19.78
CA ARG A 239 -26.28 -27.74 20.67
C ARG A 239 -27.35 -28.81 20.49
N GLN A 240 -27.67 -29.18 19.25
CA GLN A 240 -28.64 -30.24 18.96
C GLN A 240 -28.18 -31.60 19.48
N TRP A 241 -26.89 -31.92 19.28
CA TRP A 241 -26.30 -33.15 19.79
C TRP A 241 -26.26 -33.18 21.32
N ARG A 242 -25.99 -32.03 21.96
CA ARG A 242 -26.06 -31.90 23.43
C ARG A 242 -27.48 -32.09 23.98
N HIS A 243 -28.52 -31.76 23.22
CA HIS A 243 -29.90 -32.09 23.59
C HIS A 243 -30.24 -33.57 23.36
N SER A 244 -29.75 -34.19 22.28
CA SER A 244 -29.99 -35.61 22.01
C SER A 244 -29.21 -36.56 22.94
N ASN A 245 -28.03 -36.14 23.41
CA ASN A 245 -27.20 -36.89 24.36
C ASN A 245 -27.49 -36.54 25.83
N ASN A 246 -28.53 -35.74 26.11
CA ASN A 246 -29.08 -35.75 27.44
C ASN A 246 -29.87 -37.06 27.52
N PRO A 247 -29.41 -38.08 28.28
CA PRO A 247 -30.13 -39.33 28.37
C PRO A 247 -31.55 -38.97 28.78
N GLN A 248 -32.54 -39.35 27.96
CA GLN A 248 -33.90 -39.41 28.47
C GLN A 248 -33.77 -40.19 29.78
N LEU A 249 -33.98 -39.51 30.91
CA LEU A 249 -34.36 -40.20 32.12
C LEU A 249 -35.48 -41.12 31.67
N SER A 250 -35.26 -42.43 31.80
CA SER A 250 -36.25 -43.40 31.35
C SER A 250 -37.57 -42.99 31.95
N ILE A 251 -38.66 -43.17 31.22
CA ILE A 251 -39.98 -42.77 31.71
C ILE A 251 -40.25 -43.44 33.08
N GLU A 252 -39.65 -44.61 33.35
CA GLU A 252 -39.63 -45.22 34.68
C GLU A 252 -38.88 -44.41 35.76
N GLU A 253 -37.70 -43.86 35.46
CA GLU A 253 -36.91 -43.09 36.44
C GLU A 253 -37.56 -41.73 36.74
N VAL A 254 -38.21 -41.11 35.75
CA VAL A 254 -39.06 -39.93 35.97
C VAL A 254 -40.25 -40.29 36.84
N ARG A 255 -40.94 -41.41 36.56
CA ARG A 255 -42.07 -41.89 37.40
C ARG A 255 -41.63 -42.22 38.83
N ARG A 256 -40.44 -42.81 39.01
CA ARG A 256 -39.88 -43.12 40.34
C ARG A 256 -39.61 -41.84 41.12
N MET A 257 -38.97 -40.84 40.50
CA MET A 257 -38.77 -39.54 41.13
C MET A 257 -40.10 -38.82 41.43
N GLN A 258 -41.09 -38.96 40.55
CA GLN A 258 -42.42 -38.37 40.78
C GLN A 258 -43.10 -39.05 41.98
N GLN A 259 -43.05 -40.39 42.08
CA GLN A 259 -43.57 -41.15 43.22
C GLN A 259 -42.86 -40.81 44.53
N GLU A 260 -41.54 -40.66 44.51
CA GLU A 260 -40.76 -40.21 45.68
C GLU A 260 -41.15 -38.79 46.10
N ALA A 261 -41.42 -37.89 45.14
CA ALA A 261 -41.89 -36.53 45.43
C ALA A 261 -43.32 -36.51 46.01
N TYR A 262 -44.22 -37.38 45.54
CA TYR A 262 -45.57 -37.53 46.10
C TYR A 262 -45.51 -38.08 47.54
N LEU A 263 -44.67 -39.09 47.80
CA LEU A 263 -44.46 -39.63 49.14
C LEU A 263 -43.80 -38.62 50.08
N ALA A 264 -42.84 -37.84 49.59
CA ALA A 264 -42.18 -36.79 50.37
C ALA A 264 -43.10 -35.60 50.69
N ARG A 265 -44.13 -35.35 49.87
CA ARG A 265 -45.12 -34.29 50.11
C ARG A 265 -46.16 -34.67 51.17
N GLY A 266 -46.27 -35.94 51.56
CA GLY A 266 -46.96 -36.34 52.79
C GLY A 266 -48.43 -35.92 52.87
N GLU A 267 -49.16 -36.00 51.76
CA GLU A 267 -50.62 -35.83 51.77
C GLU A 267 -51.28 -37.20 51.56
N ALA A 268 -52.03 -37.63 52.58
CA ALA A 268 -52.80 -38.86 52.58
C ALA A 268 -53.78 -38.87 51.40
N ILE A 269 -53.72 -39.93 50.59
CA ILE A 269 -54.71 -40.23 49.56
C ILE A 269 -56.02 -40.54 50.30
N PRO A 270 -57.10 -39.76 50.10
CA PRO A 270 -58.43 -40.18 50.55
C PRO A 270 -58.86 -41.35 49.66
N ASP A 271 -59.03 -42.53 50.25
CA ASP A 271 -59.87 -43.56 49.69
C ASP A 271 -61.28 -42.98 49.65
N ASP A 272 -61.78 -42.76 48.44
CA ASP A 272 -63.18 -42.86 48.02
C ASP A 272 -63.36 -41.98 46.78
N VAL A 273 -63.81 -42.60 45.69
CA VAL A 273 -65.04 -42.27 44.94
C VAL A 273 -64.85 -42.77 43.51
N ASP A 274 -65.50 -43.90 43.24
CA ASP A 274 -65.89 -44.37 41.92
C ASP A 274 -66.59 -43.25 41.14
N SER A 275 -66.21 -43.04 39.88
CA SER A 275 -67.05 -42.38 38.89
C SER A 275 -66.56 -42.71 37.49
N ASP A 276 -67.25 -43.67 36.88
CA ASP A 276 -67.29 -43.89 35.43
C ASP A 276 -67.47 -42.56 34.68
N PHE A 277 -66.71 -42.35 33.61
CA PHE A 277 -67.31 -41.79 32.39
C PHE A 277 -66.51 -42.25 31.17
N SER A 278 -67.26 -42.89 30.29
CA SER A 278 -66.83 -43.53 29.07
C SER A 278 -66.60 -42.54 27.93
N SER A 279 -66.07 -43.10 26.84
CA SER A 279 -66.41 -42.76 25.46
C SER A 279 -65.81 -41.46 24.92
N ASP A 280 -65.36 -41.34 23.69
CA ASP A 280 -65.17 -42.23 22.55
C ASP A 280 -64.64 -41.31 21.42
N GLU A 281 -63.92 -41.90 20.45
CA GLU A 281 -63.67 -41.38 19.08
C GLU A 281 -62.78 -40.11 18.94
N ASP A 282 -61.99 -39.87 17.89
CA ASP A 282 -61.98 -40.40 16.53
C ASP A 282 -60.63 -40.06 15.86
N LEU A 283 -60.21 -40.90 14.92
CA LEU A 283 -59.18 -40.65 13.88
C LEU A 283 -59.75 -39.63 12.84
N PRO A 284 -59.21 -39.40 11.62
CA PRO A 284 -57.88 -39.60 11.02
C PRO A 284 -57.38 -38.35 10.21
N THR A 285 -56.16 -38.45 9.64
CA THR A 285 -55.74 -38.13 8.24
C THR A 285 -56.31 -36.86 7.56
N GLU A 286 -55.49 -35.94 7.03
CA GLU A 286 -55.12 -35.96 5.60
C GLU A 286 -53.96 -35.01 5.27
N ALA A 287 -53.14 -35.45 4.32
CA ALA A 287 -52.12 -34.67 3.63
C ALA A 287 -52.74 -33.88 2.46
N PRO A 288 -52.13 -33.84 1.26
CA PRO A 288 -51.29 -32.80 0.71
C PRO A 288 -51.99 -31.96 -0.37
N ALA A 289 -51.49 -30.75 -0.68
CA ALA A 289 -51.74 -30.15 -2.00
C ALA A 289 -50.64 -29.16 -2.42
N ALA A 290 -49.90 -29.66 -3.40
CA ALA A 290 -49.03 -29.08 -4.42
C ALA A 290 -49.36 -27.67 -5.00
N PRO A 291 -48.39 -27.07 -5.75
CA PRO A 291 -48.45 -25.76 -6.43
C PRO A 291 -49.24 -25.89 -7.77
N PRO A 292 -49.37 -24.96 -8.75
CA PRO A 292 -48.40 -24.02 -9.38
C PRO A 292 -49.04 -22.60 -9.60
N THR A 293 -48.44 -21.59 -10.23
CA THR A 293 -48.24 -21.43 -11.69
C THR A 293 -47.64 -20.05 -12.00
N ASP A 294 -46.78 -20.07 -13.02
CA ASP A 294 -46.62 -19.09 -14.11
C ASP A 294 -46.09 -17.68 -13.78
N ALA A 295 -44.86 -17.35 -14.18
CA ALA A 295 -44.44 -17.04 -15.55
C ALA A 295 -45.07 -15.73 -16.08
N SER A 296 -44.28 -14.66 -16.14
CA SER A 296 -43.91 -14.07 -17.43
C SER A 296 -42.86 -12.94 -17.27
N PRO A 297 -41.99 -12.74 -18.28
CA PRO A 297 -41.04 -11.64 -18.38
C PRO A 297 -41.55 -10.49 -19.28
N ALA A 298 -41.15 -9.26 -18.98
CA ALA A 298 -41.19 -8.05 -19.82
C ALA A 298 -40.46 -6.96 -18.99
N GLU A 299 -39.51 -6.14 -19.43
CA GLU A 299 -38.91 -5.73 -20.71
C GLU A 299 -37.43 -5.43 -20.47
#